data_AF-A0A0Q5I9W2-F1
#
_entry.id   AF-A0A0Q5I9W2-F1
#
_cell.length_a   1.000
_cell.length_b   1.000
_cell.length_c   1.000
_cell.angle_alpha   90.00
_cell.angle_beta   90.00
_cell.angle_gamma   90.00
#
_symmetry.space_group_name_H-M   'P 1'
#
loop_
_entity.id
_entity.type
_entity.pdbx_description
1 polymer ?
#
loop_
_entity_poly.entity_id
_entity_poly.type
_entity_poly.pdbx_seq_one_letter_code
_entity_poly.pdbx_strand_id
1 'polypeptide(L)'
;MKKISALVLALMLTACASAPRIAAPNLIKAPQPIVGNSGKFMSPYTEDGTVAAWVEKGRNASIGANLGGFVGAQAGQKVAEQIPFVGGLIGQKLGETAGRAIAIKMAGGEEFIRANSDLSFNTVNEMAVYMYAKNSTHKDFAEALKLAQDIYPELKTAYYPAIINASVGVN
;
A
#
# COMPACT_ATOMS: atom_id res chain seq x y z
N MET A 1 36.17 -1.77 -41.11
CA MET A 1 35.20 -1.13 -40.20
C MET A 1 33.74 -1.59 -40.44
N LYS A 2 33.47 -2.90 -40.57
CA LYS A 2 32.11 -3.42 -40.83
C LYS A 2 31.66 -4.58 -39.92
N LYS A 3 32.55 -5.06 -39.02
CA LYS A 3 32.26 -6.20 -38.15
C LYS A 3 31.85 -5.82 -36.71
N ILE A 4 32.00 -4.54 -36.34
CA ILE A 4 31.68 -4.05 -34.99
C ILE A 4 30.19 -3.69 -34.86
N SER A 5 29.53 -3.31 -35.96
CA SER A 5 28.11 -2.90 -35.95
C SER A 5 27.13 -4.06 -35.74
N ALA A 6 27.52 -5.32 -35.97
CA ALA A 6 26.62 -6.47 -35.82
C ALA A 6 26.53 -6.98 -34.36
N LEU A 7 27.54 -6.71 -33.52
CA LEU A 7 27.57 -7.25 -32.16
C LEU A 7 26.69 -6.43 -31.19
N VAL A 8 26.49 -5.14 -31.46
CA VAL A 8 25.69 -4.25 -30.59
C VAL A 8 24.19 -4.47 -30.78
N LEU A 9 23.75 -4.92 -31.96
CA LEU A 9 22.33 -5.16 -32.25
C LEU A 9 21.81 -6.47 -31.63
N ALA A 10 22.68 -7.45 -31.37
CA ALA A 10 22.31 -8.71 -30.75
C ALA A 10 22.13 -8.63 -29.21
N LEU A 11 22.69 -7.62 -28.55
CA LEU A 11 22.57 -7.40 -27.10
C LEU A 11 21.28 -6.68 -26.68
N MET A 12 20.52 -6.12 -27.62
CA MET A 12 19.28 -5.39 -27.34
C MET A 12 18.03 -6.29 -27.31
N LEU A 13 18.13 -7.55 -27.77
CA LEU A 13 16.98 -8.47 -27.88
C LEU A 13 16.77 -9.37 -26.65
N THR A 14 17.72 -9.42 -25.72
CA THR A 14 17.62 -10.19 -24.47
C THR A 14 17.04 -9.41 -23.29
N ALA A 15 16.66 -8.16 -23.49
CA ALA A 15 16.07 -7.31 -22.45
C ALA A 15 14.54 -7.51 -22.28
N CYS A 16 13.96 -8.60 -22.79
CA CYS A 16 12.70 -9.13 -22.24
C CYS A 16 12.99 -9.78 -20.88
N ALA A 17 13.60 -9.02 -19.98
CA ALA A 17 13.76 -9.41 -18.59
C ALA A 17 12.35 -9.52 -18.00
N SER A 18 11.98 -10.73 -17.62
CA SER A 18 10.71 -11.10 -17.00
C SER A 18 10.32 -10.07 -15.95
N ALA A 19 9.37 -9.18 -16.27
CA ALA A 19 8.82 -8.28 -15.28
C ALA A 19 8.30 -9.11 -14.10
N PRO A 20 8.53 -8.70 -12.83
CA PRO A 20 8.04 -9.43 -11.67
C PRO A 20 6.54 -9.67 -11.82
N ARG A 21 6.13 -10.93 -11.96
CA ARG A 21 4.73 -11.30 -12.12
C ARG A 21 4.09 -11.36 -10.74
N ILE A 22 3.06 -10.54 -10.54
CA ILE A 22 2.17 -10.67 -9.39
C ILE A 22 1.12 -11.74 -9.73
N ALA A 23 1.01 -12.76 -8.87
CA ALA A 23 -0.01 -13.79 -9.00
C ALA A 23 -1.38 -13.19 -8.66
N ALA A 24 -2.46 -13.75 -9.24
CA ALA A 24 -3.81 -13.30 -8.93
C ALA A 24 -4.10 -13.42 -7.42
N PRO A 25 -4.92 -12.53 -6.82
CA PRO A 25 -5.15 -12.49 -5.37
C PRO A 25 -5.55 -13.83 -4.75
N ASN A 26 -6.42 -14.56 -5.44
CA ASN A 26 -6.93 -15.87 -5.01
C ASN A 26 -5.90 -17.00 -5.08
N LEU A 27 -4.77 -16.79 -5.76
CA LEU A 27 -3.67 -17.75 -5.84
C LEU A 27 -2.60 -17.50 -4.77
N ILE A 28 -2.58 -16.32 -4.16
CA ILE A 28 -1.63 -15.99 -3.10
C ILE A 28 -2.13 -16.53 -1.76
N LYS A 29 -1.28 -17.31 -1.09
CA LYS A 29 -1.54 -17.74 0.28
C LYS A 29 -1.42 -16.55 1.24
N ALA A 30 -2.56 -16.06 1.71
CA ALA A 30 -2.60 -14.98 2.69
C ALA A 30 -1.93 -15.41 4.01
N PRO A 31 -1.10 -14.54 4.62
CA PRO A 31 -0.65 -14.68 6.00
C PRO A 31 -1.85 -14.82 6.95
N GLN A 32 -1.67 -15.55 8.05
CA GLN A 32 -2.70 -15.61 9.08
C GLN A 32 -2.68 -14.30 9.87
N PRO A 33 -3.79 -13.55 9.93
CA PRO A 33 -3.86 -12.35 10.76
C PRO A 33 -3.90 -12.75 12.23
N ILE A 34 -3.51 -11.83 13.10
CA ILE A 34 -3.75 -11.94 14.53
C ILE A 34 -5.17 -11.45 14.78
N VAL A 35 -6.03 -12.30 15.34
CA VAL A 35 -7.35 -11.89 15.79
C VAL A 35 -7.20 -10.94 16.99
N GLY A 36 -7.89 -9.81 16.91
CA GLY A 36 -7.75 -8.68 17.81
C GLY A 36 -6.63 -7.73 17.39
N ASN A 37 -6.15 -6.97 18.37
CA ASN A 37 -5.37 -5.76 18.15
C ASN A 37 -3.99 -5.79 18.84
N SER A 38 -3.46 -6.98 19.10
CA SER A 38 -2.15 -7.16 19.76
C SER A 38 -0.96 -6.98 18.82
N GLY A 39 -1.19 -7.03 17.50
CA GLY A 39 -0.17 -6.74 16.49
C GLY A 39 0.24 -5.25 16.46
N LYS A 40 1.28 -4.97 15.66
CA LYS A 40 1.78 -3.62 15.43
C LYS A 40 0.95 -2.87 14.39
N PHE A 41 0.45 -3.58 13.37
CA PHE A 41 -0.24 -3.01 12.22
C PHE A 41 -1.71 -3.41 12.25
N MET A 42 -2.61 -2.46 12.35
CA MET A 42 -4.05 -2.71 12.40
C MET A 42 -4.60 -2.84 10.98
N SER A 43 -5.43 -3.86 10.76
CA SER A 43 -6.07 -4.08 9.46
C SER A 43 -7.07 -2.96 9.15
N PRO A 44 -7.11 -2.43 7.91
CA PRO A 44 -8.19 -1.54 7.47
C PRO A 44 -9.48 -2.29 7.12
N TYR A 45 -9.48 -3.62 7.27
CA TYR A 45 -10.62 -4.48 7.06
C TYR A 45 -10.89 -5.32 8.31
N THR A 46 -12.16 -5.58 8.54
CA THR A 46 -12.62 -6.49 9.57
C THR A 46 -12.54 -7.95 9.15
N GLU A 47 -12.73 -8.88 10.08
CA GLU A 47 -12.76 -10.32 9.82
C GLU A 47 -13.84 -10.72 8.79
N ASP A 48 -14.98 -10.02 8.81
CA ASP A 48 -16.07 -10.23 7.84
C ASP A 48 -15.83 -9.59 6.46
N GLY A 49 -14.68 -8.93 6.27
CA GLY A 49 -14.29 -8.32 5.01
C GLY A 49 -14.89 -6.93 4.75
N THR A 50 -15.56 -6.33 5.73
CA THR A 50 -15.99 -4.92 5.66
C THR A 50 -14.84 -3.96 6.01
N VAL A 51 -15.01 -2.67 5.74
CA VAL A 51 -14.00 -1.66 6.09
C VAL A 51 -14.07 -1.34 7.58
N ALA A 52 -12.91 -1.21 8.23
CA ALA A 52 -12.86 -0.87 9.65
C ALA A 52 -13.39 0.56 9.89
N ALA A 53 -13.99 0.80 11.07
CA ALA A 53 -14.64 2.08 11.38
C ALA A 53 -13.68 3.29 11.29
N TRP A 54 -12.40 3.10 11.58
CA TRP A 54 -11.39 4.15 11.47
C TRP A 54 -11.09 4.53 10.01
N VAL A 55 -11.32 3.62 9.04
CA VAL A 55 -11.24 3.91 7.61
C VAL A 55 -12.37 4.84 7.20
N GLU A 56 -13.59 4.53 7.61
CA GLU A 56 -14.76 5.38 7.32
C GLU A 56 -14.66 6.75 7.98
N LYS A 57 -14.07 6.81 9.17
CA LYS A 57 -13.82 8.08 9.86
C LYS A 57 -12.77 8.92 9.13
N GLY A 58 -11.66 8.29 8.72
CA GLY A 58 -10.63 8.92 7.89
C GLY A 58 -11.20 9.45 6.56
N ARG A 59 -12.07 8.68 5.92
CA ARG A 59 -12.86 9.09 4.73
C ARG A 59 -13.60 10.38 4.97
N ASN A 60 -14.47 10.38 5.96
CA ASN A 60 -15.36 11.49 6.23
C ASN A 60 -14.59 12.75 6.62
N ALA A 61 -13.49 12.59 7.37
CA ALA A 61 -12.59 13.68 7.71
C ALA A 61 -11.88 14.26 6.47
N SER A 62 -11.46 13.41 5.52
CA SER A 62 -10.78 13.86 4.29
C SER A 62 -11.72 14.65 3.39
N ILE A 63 -12.95 14.16 3.23
CA ILE A 63 -14.03 14.86 2.51
C ILE A 63 -14.34 16.20 3.20
N GLY A 64 -14.54 16.19 4.52
CA GLY A 64 -14.88 17.40 5.29
C GLY A 64 -13.76 18.46 5.31
N ALA A 65 -12.50 18.04 5.21
CA ALA A 65 -11.35 18.92 5.13
C ALA A 65 -11.09 19.47 3.71
N ASN A 66 -11.92 19.12 2.71
CA ASN A 66 -11.68 19.38 1.28
C ASN A 66 -10.28 18.93 0.82
N LEU A 67 -9.70 17.94 1.51
CA LEU A 67 -8.47 17.30 1.08
C LEU A 67 -8.88 16.37 -0.06
N GLY A 68 -8.84 16.89 -1.29
CA GLY A 68 -9.35 16.27 -2.53
C GLY A 68 -8.69 14.96 -2.96
N GLY A 69 -8.16 14.16 -2.03
CA GLY A 69 -7.48 12.88 -2.29
C GLY A 69 -8.32 11.64 -2.04
N PHE A 70 -9.59 11.77 -1.65
CA PHE A 70 -10.38 10.64 -1.17
C PHE A 70 -11.45 10.14 -2.14
N VAL A 71 -11.89 10.99 -3.08
CA VAL A 71 -12.85 10.63 -4.13
C VAL A 71 -12.11 10.63 -5.46
N GLY A 72 -11.67 9.45 -5.94
CA GLY A 72 -11.27 9.28 -7.34
C GLY A 72 -9.80 8.98 -7.66
N ALA A 73 -9.07 8.23 -6.83
CA ALA A 73 -7.71 7.79 -7.17
C ALA A 73 -7.67 6.48 -8.01
N GLN A 74 -8.51 6.37 -9.05
CA GLN A 74 -8.06 5.74 -10.31
C GLN A 74 -7.40 6.83 -11.18
N ALA A 75 -6.38 7.49 -10.62
CA ALA A 75 -5.59 8.50 -11.30
C ALA A 75 -4.10 8.21 -11.09
N GLY A 76 -3.70 6.97 -11.39
CA GLY A 76 -2.33 6.48 -11.23
C GLY A 76 -1.28 7.09 -12.16
N GLN A 77 -1.49 8.27 -12.75
CA GLN A 77 -0.54 8.83 -13.72
C GLN A 77 -0.28 10.35 -13.67
N LYS A 78 -0.87 11.15 -12.77
CA LYS A 78 -0.69 12.62 -12.85
C LYS A 78 -0.13 13.36 -11.62
N VAL A 79 0.10 12.70 -10.50
CA VAL A 79 0.66 13.37 -9.30
C VAL A 79 2.17 13.16 -9.13
N ALA A 80 2.81 12.37 -10.00
CA ALA A 80 4.25 12.14 -9.93
C ALA A 80 5.09 13.26 -10.60
N GLU A 81 4.50 14.12 -11.44
CA GLU A 81 5.28 15.01 -12.30
C GLU A 81 5.42 16.46 -11.81
N GLN A 82 4.73 16.88 -10.73
CA GLN A 82 4.70 18.30 -10.36
C GLN A 82 4.77 18.62 -8.86
N ILE A 83 5.56 17.88 -8.07
CA ILE A 83 6.07 18.45 -6.81
C ILE A 83 7.58 18.27 -6.75
N PRO A 84 8.38 19.34 -6.90
CA PRO A 84 9.79 19.31 -6.56
C PRO A 84 9.88 19.23 -5.04
N PHE A 85 9.94 18.02 -4.49
CA PHE A 85 10.16 17.82 -3.06
C PHE A 85 11.65 18.10 -2.75
N VAL A 86 11.99 19.39 -2.71
CA VAL A 86 13.31 19.88 -2.33
C VAL A 86 13.47 19.72 -0.82
N GLY A 87 13.99 18.57 -0.44
CA GLY A 87 14.39 18.25 0.93
C GLY A 87 14.80 16.79 0.95
N GLY A 88 16.10 16.51 1.17
CA GLY A 88 16.62 15.14 1.19
C GLY A 88 15.92 14.22 2.20
N LEU A 89 16.46 13.02 2.44
CA LEU A 89 15.86 11.98 3.32
C LEU A 89 15.27 12.50 4.65
N ILE A 90 15.86 13.55 5.24
CA ILE A 90 15.37 14.23 6.45
C ILE A 90 14.00 14.91 6.23
N GLY A 91 13.84 15.65 5.13
CA GLY A 91 12.58 16.32 4.77
C GLY A 91 11.46 15.34 4.46
N GLN A 92 11.78 14.22 3.78
CA GLN A 92 10.83 13.15 3.51
C GLN A 92 10.33 12.50 4.81
N LYS A 93 11.24 12.14 5.71
CA LYS A 93 10.88 11.53 7.00
C LYS A 93 10.05 12.46 7.90
N LEU A 94 10.40 13.75 7.93
CA LEU A 94 9.64 14.74 8.69
C LEU A 94 8.23 14.93 8.11
N GLY A 95 8.13 15.01 6.77
CA GLY A 95 6.85 15.07 6.06
C GLY A 95 5.99 13.83 6.30
N GLU A 96 6.57 12.64 6.25
CA GLU A 96 5.88 11.38 6.56
C GLU A 96 5.39 11.32 8.00
N THR A 97 6.20 11.80 8.96
CA THR A 97 5.81 11.83 10.38
C THR A 97 4.64 12.78 10.62
N ALA A 98 4.69 14.00 10.05
CA ALA A 98 3.61 14.96 10.14
C ALA A 98 2.34 14.46 9.44
N GLY A 99 2.48 13.90 8.24
CA GLY A 99 1.39 13.29 7.48
C GLY A 99 0.74 12.13 8.22
N ARG A 100 1.54 11.24 8.82
CA ARG A 100 1.05 10.13 9.66
C ARG A 100 0.23 10.64 10.84
N ALA A 101 0.72 11.66 11.56
CA ALA A 101 0.01 12.21 12.71
C ALA A 101 -1.36 12.78 12.32
N ILE A 102 -1.44 13.45 11.17
CA ILE A 102 -2.70 13.95 10.61
C ILE A 102 -3.62 12.79 10.24
N ALA A 103 -3.13 11.77 9.54
CA ALA A 103 -3.91 10.61 9.13
C ALA A 103 -4.49 9.85 10.34
N ILE A 104 -3.69 9.66 11.39
CA ILE A 104 -4.13 9.07 12.66
C ILE A 104 -5.23 9.91 13.30
N LYS A 105 -5.05 11.23 13.36
CA LYS A 105 -6.06 12.14 13.91
C LYS A 105 -7.38 12.05 13.12
N MET A 106 -7.30 12.04 11.80
CA MET A 106 -8.46 11.90 10.90
C MET A 106 -9.17 10.55 11.09
N ALA A 107 -8.42 9.48 11.30
CA ALA A 107 -8.93 8.16 11.62
C ALA A 107 -9.50 8.03 13.05
N GLY A 108 -9.40 9.07 13.87
CA GLY A 108 -9.95 9.11 15.23
C GLY A 108 -8.94 8.91 16.37
N GLY A 109 -7.65 8.82 16.08
CA GLY A 109 -6.58 8.61 17.05
C GLY A 109 -6.09 7.16 17.12
N GLU A 110 -4.89 6.93 17.68
CA GLU A 110 -4.30 5.58 17.75
C GLU A 110 -5.15 4.61 18.58
N GLU A 111 -5.73 5.10 19.69
CA GLU A 111 -6.63 4.30 20.54
C GLU A 111 -7.89 3.88 19.77
N PHE A 112 -8.51 4.80 19.02
CA PHE A 112 -9.69 4.49 18.23
C PHE A 112 -9.38 3.48 17.13
N ILE A 113 -8.25 3.63 16.43
CA ILE A 113 -7.80 2.67 15.42
C ILE A 113 -7.66 1.29 16.06
N ARG A 114 -6.96 1.19 17.19
CA ARG A 114 -6.72 -0.09 17.88
C ARG A 114 -8.01 -0.72 18.42
N ALA A 115 -8.89 0.07 19.02
CA ALA A 115 -10.15 -0.41 19.60
C ALA A 115 -11.16 -0.87 18.53
N ASN A 116 -11.07 -0.32 17.32
CA ASN A 116 -11.98 -0.64 16.20
C ASN A 116 -11.30 -1.49 15.12
N SER A 117 -10.30 -2.29 15.49
CA SER A 117 -9.67 -3.27 14.62
C SER A 117 -9.74 -4.65 15.27
N ASP A 118 -10.30 -5.61 14.56
CA ASP A 118 -10.43 -7.02 14.96
C ASP A 118 -9.36 -7.90 14.31
N LEU A 119 -8.54 -7.35 13.41
CA LEU A 119 -7.40 -8.01 12.80
C LEU A 119 -6.15 -7.12 12.90
N SER A 120 -5.02 -7.75 13.20
CA SER A 120 -3.72 -7.08 13.25
C SER A 120 -2.57 -7.97 12.77
N PHE A 121 -1.42 -7.34 12.50
CA PHE A 121 -0.23 -8.02 11.98
C PHE A 121 1.02 -7.58 12.73
N ASN A 122 2.01 -8.47 12.80
CA ASN A 122 3.31 -8.16 13.40
C ASN A 122 4.18 -7.36 12.43
N THR A 123 4.05 -7.63 11.14
CA THR A 123 4.85 -6.98 10.10
C THR A 123 3.98 -6.30 9.04
N VAL A 124 4.50 -5.24 8.44
CA VAL A 124 3.84 -4.54 7.32
C VAL A 124 3.74 -5.41 6.08
N ASN A 125 4.69 -6.35 5.89
CA ASN A 125 4.67 -7.30 4.78
C ASN A 125 3.51 -8.27 4.89
N GLU A 126 3.23 -8.80 6.09
CA GLU A 126 2.08 -9.67 6.31
C GLU A 126 0.77 -8.94 6.01
N MET A 127 0.64 -7.70 6.50
CA MET A 127 -0.52 -6.86 6.21
C MET A 127 -0.66 -6.60 4.71
N ALA A 128 0.42 -6.26 4.01
CA ALA A 128 0.41 -6.01 2.57
C ALA A 128 -0.08 -7.22 1.77
N VAL A 129 0.47 -8.41 2.04
CA VAL A 129 0.09 -9.64 1.33
C VAL A 129 -1.35 -10.01 1.68
N TYR A 130 -1.76 -9.87 2.95
CA TYR A 130 -3.14 -10.15 3.36
C TYR A 130 -4.13 -9.23 2.64
N MET A 131 -3.90 -7.90 2.69
CA MET A 131 -4.74 -6.91 2.04
C MET A 131 -4.89 -7.19 0.54
N TYR A 132 -3.80 -7.54 -0.14
CA TYR A 132 -3.87 -7.91 -1.55
C TYR A 132 -4.68 -9.20 -1.76
N ALA A 133 -4.35 -10.28 -1.06
CA ALA A 133 -4.95 -11.59 -1.28
C ALA A 133 -6.43 -11.65 -0.89
N LYS A 134 -6.85 -10.89 0.14
CA LYS A 134 -8.20 -10.96 0.71
C LYS A 134 -9.09 -9.78 0.35
N ASN A 135 -8.54 -8.59 0.14
CA ASN A 135 -9.33 -7.37 0.04
C ASN A 135 -9.15 -6.61 -1.28
N SER A 136 -8.20 -6.97 -2.15
CA SER A 136 -7.91 -6.21 -3.38
C SER A 136 -9.08 -6.07 -4.36
N THR A 137 -10.06 -6.97 -4.29
CA THR A 137 -11.28 -6.94 -5.09
C THR A 137 -12.43 -6.17 -4.43
N HIS A 138 -12.25 -5.70 -3.19
CA HIS A 138 -13.24 -4.91 -2.47
C HIS A 138 -13.39 -3.52 -3.11
N LYS A 139 -14.62 -3.01 -3.22
CA LYS A 139 -14.92 -1.72 -3.87
C LYS A 139 -14.16 -0.53 -3.25
N ASP A 140 -13.89 -0.61 -1.95
CA ASP A 140 -13.21 0.46 -1.19
C ASP A 140 -11.69 0.20 -1.05
N PHE A 141 -11.12 -0.71 -1.85
CA PHE A 141 -9.74 -1.14 -1.68
C PHE A 141 -8.70 -0.03 -1.82
N ALA A 142 -8.78 0.76 -2.88
CA ALA A 142 -7.84 1.84 -3.13
C ALA A 142 -7.80 2.85 -1.98
N GLU A 143 -8.97 3.13 -1.43
CA GLU A 143 -9.20 4.06 -0.35
C GLU A 143 -8.63 3.54 0.99
N ALA A 144 -9.01 2.31 1.35
CA ALA A 144 -8.50 1.64 2.54
C ALA A 144 -6.97 1.48 2.50
N LEU A 145 -6.41 1.12 1.34
CA LEU A 145 -4.97 1.02 1.14
C LEU A 145 -4.28 2.39 1.30
N LYS A 146 -4.86 3.45 0.71
CA LYS A 146 -4.29 4.80 0.82
C LYS A 146 -4.22 5.27 2.28
N LEU A 147 -5.31 5.12 3.03
CA LEU A 147 -5.32 5.52 4.43
C LEU A 147 -4.37 4.66 5.27
N ALA A 148 -4.34 3.35 5.03
CA ALA A 148 -3.37 2.45 5.68
C ALA A 148 -1.92 2.87 5.38
N GLN A 149 -1.61 3.28 4.15
CA GLN A 149 -0.29 3.81 3.77
C GLN A 149 0.02 5.16 4.42
N ASP A 150 -0.97 5.99 4.71
CA ASP A 150 -0.75 7.26 5.41
C ASP A 150 -0.50 7.04 6.91
N ILE A 151 -1.17 6.06 7.54
CA ILE A 151 -0.98 5.68 8.95
C ILE A 151 0.30 4.84 9.14
N TYR A 152 0.63 4.00 8.16
CA TYR A 152 1.80 3.12 8.13
C TYR A 152 2.65 3.42 6.88
N PRO A 153 3.46 4.50 6.88
CA PRO A 153 4.26 4.91 5.72
C PRO A 153 5.15 3.81 5.14
N GLU A 154 5.65 2.90 5.98
CA GLU A 154 6.43 1.73 5.56
C GLU A 154 5.66 0.82 4.58
N LEU A 155 4.33 0.87 4.57
CA LEU A 155 3.51 0.11 3.63
C LEU A 155 3.70 0.60 2.19
N LYS A 156 4.00 1.88 1.96
CA LYS A 156 4.21 2.44 0.61
C LYS A 156 5.35 1.73 -0.12
N THR A 157 6.43 1.44 0.59
CA THR A 157 7.61 0.77 0.04
C THR A 157 7.53 -0.74 0.16
N ALA A 158 6.82 -1.27 1.16
CA ALA A 158 6.69 -2.71 1.39
C ALA A 158 5.62 -3.39 0.50
N TYR A 159 4.58 -2.67 0.08
CA TYR A 159 3.38 -3.29 -0.50
C TYR A 159 3.66 -4.18 -1.72
N TYR A 160 4.20 -3.62 -2.80
CA TYR A 160 4.49 -4.40 -4.01
C TYR A 160 5.60 -5.45 -3.81
N PRO A 161 6.75 -5.15 -3.16
CA PRO A 161 7.76 -6.17 -2.90
C PRO A 161 7.24 -7.37 -2.10
N ALA A 162 6.40 -7.15 -1.09
CA ALA A 162 5.82 -8.23 -0.30
C ALA A 162 4.92 -9.14 -1.15
N ILE A 163 4.09 -8.55 -2.02
CA ILE A 163 3.19 -9.29 -2.92
C ILE A 163 3.98 -10.06 -4.00
N ILE A 164 5.01 -9.44 -4.58
CA ILE A 164 5.90 -10.09 -5.55
C ILE A 164 6.55 -11.31 -4.91
N ASN A 165 7.11 -11.15 -3.70
CA ASN A 165 7.72 -12.26 -2.97
C ASN A 165 6.72 -13.38 -2.67
N ALA A 166 5.48 -13.02 -2.30
CA ALA A 166 4.41 -13.99 -2.06
C ALA A 166 3.88 -14.66 -3.34
N SER A 167 4.16 -14.09 -4.52
CA SER A 167 3.79 -14.65 -5.83
C SER A 167 4.82 -15.66 -6.36
N VAL A 168 6.00 -15.75 -5.75
CA VAL A 168 7.06 -16.66 -6.21
C VAL A 168 6.61 -18.11 -6.03
N GLY A 169 6.61 -18.87 -7.12
CA GLY A 169 6.24 -20.30 -7.12
C GLY A 169 4.73 -20.57 -7.14
N VAL A 170 3.90 -19.52 -7.30
CA VAL A 170 2.46 -19.65 -7.50
C VAL A 170 2.19 -19.69 -9.01
N ASN A 171 1.85 -20.88 -9.53
CA ASN A 171 1.53 -21.13 -10.94
C ASN A 171 0.03 -21.26 -11.16
#